data_AF-A0A6I3LNN3-F1
#
_entry.id   AF-A0A6I3LNN3-F1
#
_cell.length_a   1.000
_cell.length_b   1.000
_cell.length_c   1.000
_cell.angle_alpha   90.00
_cell.angle_beta   90.00
_cell.angle_gamma   90.00
#
_symmetry.space_group_name_H-M   'P 1'
#
loop_
_entity.id
_entity.type
_entity.pdbx_description
1 polymer ?
#
loop_
_entity_poly.entity_id
_entity_poly.type
_entity_poly.pdbx_seq_one_letter_code
_entity_poly.pdbx_strand_id
1 'polypeptide(L)'
;MQVNDTGKLCKVTEPTDSITTWLYEVNSFVPCGKIKDGEHFSIVSNYLGTPEYMYSSEGELVWHGVLDIYGRIDMKVGKRMDCPFRYQGQYDDLESGLYYNRFRYYNPDMGMYVSQDPIGLNSRNYNLYSYVRDTNRITGPFGLDWVYILEDSKGKPYYVGRAGDDMSLMDVARRHNATEGTIDGARFGEGDTLKRKTDFDIKPDPVRGLEQIGIDDTGGKIGRSQEFRRGNNIDGISERKRKKADGKKRMKQGREFLNKENVKKVTELPTLEELTFDEFDKKRKHKH
;
A
#
# COMPACT_ATOMS: atom_id res chain seq x y z
N MET A 1 25.61 25.77 -27.60
CA MET A 1 26.56 26.68 -28.29
C MET A 1 27.89 26.58 -27.57
N GLN A 2 28.99 26.40 -28.30
CA GLN A 2 30.35 26.49 -27.75
C GLN A 2 31.11 27.59 -28.51
N VAL A 3 32.15 28.10 -27.85
CA VAL A 3 33.07 29.09 -28.40
C VAL A 3 34.31 28.33 -28.89
N ASN A 4 34.68 28.50 -30.15
CA ASN A 4 35.89 27.89 -30.69
C ASN A 4 37.16 28.68 -30.29
N ASP A 5 38.34 28.15 -30.61
CA ASP A 5 39.65 28.73 -30.24
C ASP A 5 39.92 30.13 -30.84
N THR A 6 39.03 30.61 -31.72
CA THR A 6 39.06 31.96 -32.30
C THR A 6 38.01 32.91 -31.71
N GLY A 7 37.30 32.48 -30.65
CA GLY A 7 36.32 33.32 -29.95
C GLY A 7 34.95 33.43 -30.64
N LYS A 8 34.67 32.63 -31.67
CA LYS A 8 33.37 32.65 -32.37
C LYS A 8 32.39 31.65 -31.80
N LEU A 9 31.13 32.08 -31.64
CA LEU A 9 29.99 31.24 -31.26
C LEU A 9 29.62 30.32 -32.43
N CYS A 10 29.78 29.01 -32.25
CA CYS A 10 29.32 27.99 -33.20
C CYS A 10 28.07 27.29 -32.66
N LYS A 11 27.11 27.02 -33.54
CA LYS A 11 26.06 26.03 -33.27
C LYS A 11 26.75 24.67 -33.21
N VAL A 12 26.81 24.10 -32.02
CA VAL A 12 27.12 22.67 -31.86
C VAL A 12 25.86 21.95 -32.31
N THR A 13 25.89 21.37 -33.51
CA THR A 13 24.95 20.32 -33.86
C THR A 13 25.37 19.14 -33.01
N GLU A 14 24.52 18.68 -32.08
CA GLU A 14 24.81 17.41 -31.42
C GLU A 14 24.95 16.34 -32.50
N PRO A 15 25.96 15.46 -32.44
CA PRO A 15 26.06 14.36 -33.39
C PRO A 15 24.79 13.52 -33.28
N THR A 16 24.00 13.44 -34.35
CA THR A 16 22.83 12.55 -34.43
C THR A 16 23.25 11.09 -34.60
N ASP A 17 24.52 10.84 -34.92
CA ASP A 17 25.11 9.53 -35.09
C ASP A 17 25.40 8.92 -33.71
N SER A 18 24.38 8.26 -33.13
CA SER A 18 24.38 7.38 -31.92
C SER A 18 23.15 7.57 -31.03
N ILE A 19 22.12 8.28 -31.47
CA ILE A 19 20.88 8.42 -30.70
C ILE A 19 20.19 7.05 -30.58
N THR A 20 19.96 6.62 -29.34
CA THR A 20 19.10 5.47 -29.05
C THR A 20 17.72 5.97 -28.66
N THR A 21 16.70 5.63 -29.45
CA THR A 21 15.30 5.93 -29.13
C THR A 21 14.64 4.71 -28.49
N TRP A 22 14.04 4.90 -27.32
CA TRP A 22 13.27 3.86 -26.63
C TRP A 22 11.78 4.10 -26.82
N LEU A 23 11.06 3.04 -27.20
CA LEU A 23 9.62 3.04 -27.37
C LEU A 23 8.97 2.38 -26.16
N TYR A 24 7.84 2.93 -25.72
CA TYR A 24 7.07 2.45 -24.59
C TYR A 24 5.63 2.17 -25.00
N GLU A 25 4.98 1.25 -24.27
CA GLU A 25 3.56 1.04 -24.39
C GLU A 25 2.78 2.33 -24.07
N VAL A 26 1.61 2.49 -24.70
CA VAL A 26 0.77 3.69 -24.53
C VAL A 26 0.38 3.87 -23.06
N ASN A 27 0.61 5.06 -22.52
CA ASN A 27 0.34 5.41 -21.12
C ASN A 27 1.03 4.50 -20.08
N SER A 28 2.20 3.97 -20.42
CA SER A 28 2.94 3.02 -19.58
C SER A 28 4.43 3.38 -19.53
N PHE A 29 5.15 2.77 -18.58
CA PHE A 29 6.61 2.83 -18.48
C PHE A 29 7.28 1.53 -18.96
N VAL A 30 6.50 0.63 -19.56
CA VAL A 30 7.00 -0.65 -20.08
C VAL A 30 7.64 -0.41 -21.45
N PRO A 31 8.95 -0.66 -21.61
CA PRO A 31 9.60 -0.50 -22.90
C PRO A 31 9.20 -1.65 -23.82
N CYS A 32 8.83 -1.32 -25.05
CA CYS A 32 8.37 -2.27 -26.06
C CYS A 32 9.27 -2.29 -27.31
N GLY A 33 10.16 -1.31 -27.47
CA GLY A 33 11.09 -1.29 -28.58
C GLY A 33 12.27 -0.35 -28.41
N LYS A 34 13.25 -0.51 -29.30
CA LYS A 34 14.47 0.29 -29.38
C LYS A 34 14.78 0.58 -30.84
N ILE A 35 15.17 1.80 -31.14
CA ILE A 35 15.68 2.21 -32.45
C ILE A 35 17.08 2.77 -32.25
N LYS A 36 18.06 2.23 -32.96
CA LYS A 36 19.45 2.69 -32.88
C LYS A 36 20.12 2.45 -34.23
N ASP A 37 20.81 3.46 -34.77
CA ASP A 37 21.60 3.35 -36.00
C ASP A 37 20.81 2.80 -37.21
N GLY A 38 19.49 3.07 -37.26
CA GLY A 38 18.58 2.57 -38.29
C GLY A 38 18.04 1.15 -38.06
N GLU A 39 18.53 0.44 -37.05
CA GLU A 39 18.03 -0.87 -36.64
C GLU A 39 16.86 -0.74 -35.65
N HIS A 40 15.93 -1.69 -35.75
CA HIS A 40 14.75 -1.77 -34.92
C HIS A 40 14.75 -3.05 -34.10
N PHE A 41 14.46 -2.93 -32.81
CA PHE A 41 14.39 -4.06 -31.90
C PHE A 41 13.05 -4.07 -31.17
N SER A 42 12.50 -5.27 -31.00
CA SER A 42 11.28 -5.51 -30.23
C SER A 42 11.64 -6.02 -28.84
N ILE A 43 11.05 -5.43 -27.79
CA ILE A 43 11.29 -5.81 -26.40
C ILE A 43 10.06 -6.52 -25.86
N VAL A 44 10.27 -7.70 -25.27
CA VAL A 44 9.22 -8.47 -24.60
C VAL A 44 9.45 -8.38 -23.10
N SER A 45 8.42 -7.89 -22.40
CA SER A 45 8.42 -7.73 -20.95
C SER A 45 7.49 -8.75 -20.30
N ASN A 46 7.74 -9.06 -19.03
CA ASN A 46 6.85 -9.91 -18.24
C ASN A 46 5.59 -9.18 -17.75
N TYR A 47 4.77 -9.85 -16.95
CA TYR A 47 3.51 -9.29 -16.43
C TYR A 47 3.69 -8.07 -15.50
N LEU A 48 4.88 -7.85 -14.96
CA LEU A 48 5.24 -6.64 -14.21
C LEU A 48 5.83 -5.55 -15.09
N GLY A 49 5.94 -5.77 -16.41
CA GLY A 49 6.54 -4.81 -17.33
C GLY A 49 8.07 -4.74 -17.25
N THR A 50 8.71 -5.76 -16.67
CA THR A 50 10.18 -5.88 -16.65
C THR A 50 10.64 -6.51 -17.96
N PRO A 51 11.60 -5.92 -18.69
CA PRO A 51 12.13 -6.50 -19.93
C PRO A 51 12.84 -7.83 -19.68
N GLU A 52 12.49 -8.85 -20.46
CA GLU A 52 13.13 -10.18 -20.39
C GLU A 52 13.83 -10.57 -21.69
N TYR A 53 13.30 -10.14 -22.85
CA TYR A 53 13.85 -10.49 -24.16
C TYR A 53 13.89 -9.28 -25.09
N MET A 54 14.86 -9.27 -26.00
CA MET A 54 14.93 -8.34 -27.13
C MET A 54 15.27 -9.08 -28.41
N TYR A 55 14.54 -8.79 -29.47
CA TYR A 55 14.72 -9.40 -30.79
C TYR A 55 15.07 -8.35 -31.84
N SER A 56 15.92 -8.71 -32.81
CA SER A 56 16.20 -7.89 -34.00
C SER A 56 15.00 -7.84 -34.96
N SER A 57 15.11 -7.03 -36.02
CA SER A 57 14.12 -6.97 -37.09
C SER A 57 13.94 -8.29 -37.84
N GLU A 58 14.95 -9.15 -37.82
CA GLU A 58 14.97 -10.47 -38.46
C GLU A 58 14.41 -11.56 -37.52
N GLY A 59 14.05 -11.20 -36.29
CA GLY A 59 13.53 -12.14 -35.28
C GLY A 59 14.62 -12.89 -34.50
N GLU A 60 15.88 -12.46 -34.58
CA GLU A 60 16.98 -13.07 -33.82
C GLU A 60 16.98 -12.57 -32.37
N LEU A 61 17.20 -13.47 -31.41
CA LEU A 61 17.32 -13.10 -30.00
C LEU A 61 18.67 -12.41 -29.76
N VAL A 62 18.65 -11.11 -29.51
CA VAL A 62 19.87 -10.29 -29.33
C VAL A 62 20.16 -9.93 -27.88
N TRP A 63 19.15 -10.01 -27.00
CA TRP A 63 19.32 -9.78 -25.57
C TRP A 63 18.33 -10.62 -24.77
N HIS A 64 18.81 -11.21 -23.67
CA HIS A 64 17.97 -11.91 -22.71
C HIS A 64 18.57 -11.73 -21.31
N GLY A 65 17.77 -11.20 -20.39
CA GLY A 65 18.14 -10.99 -18.99
C GLY A 65 17.02 -11.42 -18.05
N VAL A 66 17.38 -12.00 -16.92
CA VAL A 66 16.44 -12.40 -15.87
C VAL A 66 16.83 -11.70 -14.58
N LEU A 67 15.87 -11.06 -13.91
CA LEU A 67 16.15 -10.45 -12.60
C LEU A 67 15.94 -11.48 -11.49
N ASP A 68 16.81 -11.46 -10.48
CA ASP A 68 16.55 -12.19 -9.23
C ASP A 68 15.50 -11.49 -8.36
N ILE A 69 15.28 -12.02 -7.14
CA ILE A 69 14.29 -11.47 -6.19
C ILE A 69 14.61 -10.06 -5.68
N TYR A 70 15.86 -9.61 -5.84
CA TYR A 70 16.34 -8.28 -5.46
C TYR A 70 16.66 -7.41 -6.69
N GLY A 71 16.25 -7.84 -7.89
CA GLY A 71 16.44 -7.06 -9.11
C GLY A 71 17.84 -7.18 -9.72
N ARG A 72 18.77 -7.96 -9.17
CA ARG A 72 20.07 -8.15 -9.82
C ARG A 72 19.86 -8.86 -11.15
N ILE A 73 20.44 -8.32 -12.22
CA ILE A 73 20.31 -8.91 -13.55
C ILE A 73 21.28 -10.07 -13.75
N ASP A 74 20.74 -11.21 -14.16
CA ASP A 74 21.44 -12.39 -14.64
C ASP A 74 21.32 -12.44 -16.17
N MET A 75 22.43 -12.11 -16.84
CA MET A 75 22.51 -12.01 -18.30
C MET A 75 22.62 -13.40 -18.93
N LYS A 76 21.76 -13.67 -19.91
CA LYS A 76 21.77 -14.92 -20.69
C LYS A 76 22.25 -14.73 -22.12
N VAL A 77 21.87 -13.61 -22.75
CA VAL A 77 22.28 -13.24 -24.12
C VAL A 77 22.51 -11.74 -24.19
N GLY A 78 23.50 -11.31 -24.99
CA GLY A 78 23.80 -9.90 -25.22
C GLY A 78 24.57 -9.24 -24.07
N LYS A 79 24.65 -7.91 -24.09
CA LYS A 79 25.33 -7.10 -23.07
C LYS A 79 24.32 -6.45 -22.13
N ARG A 80 24.73 -6.26 -20.87
CA ARG A 80 23.93 -5.62 -19.81
C ARG A 80 23.30 -4.29 -20.22
N MET A 81 24.01 -3.48 -21.02
CA MET A 81 23.58 -2.16 -21.46
C MET A 81 22.85 -2.14 -22.81
N ASP A 82 22.67 -3.29 -23.46
CA ASP A 82 21.83 -3.35 -24.66
C ASP A 82 20.37 -3.07 -24.33
N CYS A 83 19.94 -3.38 -23.10
CA CYS A 83 18.71 -2.92 -22.44
C CYS A 83 19.01 -2.46 -21.00
N PRO A 84 19.00 -1.15 -20.70
CA PRO A 84 19.36 -0.63 -19.37
C PRO A 84 18.20 -0.64 -18.37
N PHE A 85 17.02 -1.15 -18.72
CA PHE A 85 15.85 -1.11 -17.85
C PHE A 85 15.75 -2.34 -16.96
N ARG A 86 15.32 -2.13 -15.71
CA ARG A 86 15.15 -3.20 -14.70
C ARG A 86 13.68 -3.25 -14.27
N TYR A 87 13.38 -3.23 -12.97
CA TYR A 87 11.99 -3.04 -12.54
C TYR A 87 11.44 -1.69 -13.04
N GLN A 88 10.12 -1.53 -13.03
CA GLN A 88 9.49 -0.32 -13.55
C GLN A 88 10.10 0.97 -12.96
N GLY A 89 10.51 1.87 -13.86
CA GLY A 89 11.14 3.15 -13.51
C GLY A 89 12.64 3.09 -13.21
N GLN A 90 13.25 1.90 -13.15
CA GLN A 90 14.67 1.73 -12.88
C GLN A 90 15.51 1.78 -14.16
N TYR A 91 16.54 2.61 -14.12
CA TYR A 91 17.61 2.66 -15.11
C TYR A 91 18.91 2.15 -14.48
N ASP A 92 19.54 1.18 -15.12
CA ASP A 92 20.81 0.61 -14.69
C ASP A 92 21.96 1.57 -15.00
N ASP A 93 22.54 2.14 -13.94
CA ASP A 93 23.72 2.96 -14.03
C ASP A 93 24.96 2.08 -13.87
N LEU A 94 25.57 1.74 -15.02
CA LEU A 94 26.72 0.85 -15.08
C LEU A 94 27.93 1.39 -14.30
N GLU A 95 28.11 2.72 -14.23
CA GLU A 95 29.27 3.32 -13.56
C GLU A 95 29.23 3.10 -12.05
N SER A 96 28.06 3.28 -11.44
CA SER A 96 27.86 3.04 -10.01
C SER A 96 27.52 1.59 -9.66
N GLY A 97 27.02 0.81 -10.63
CA GLY A 97 26.43 -0.51 -10.40
C GLY A 97 25.07 -0.46 -9.70
N LEU A 98 24.52 0.74 -9.46
CA LEU A 98 23.23 0.98 -8.82
C LEU A 98 22.15 1.21 -9.88
N TYR A 99 20.90 1.07 -9.47
CA TYR A 99 19.76 1.39 -10.34
C TYR A 99 19.17 2.74 -9.96
N TYR A 100 19.23 3.68 -10.88
CA TYR A 100 18.62 5.00 -10.72
C TYR A 100 17.11 4.91 -10.83
N ASN A 101 16.43 5.49 -9.83
CA ASN A 101 14.98 5.45 -9.67
C ASN A 101 14.48 6.86 -9.33
N ARG A 102 14.62 7.80 -10.28
CA ARG A 102 14.25 9.23 -10.26
C ARG A 102 14.74 10.06 -9.05
N PHE A 103 14.34 9.70 -7.84
CA PHE A 103 14.70 10.40 -6.60
C PHE A 103 15.71 9.62 -5.75
N ARG A 104 15.98 8.34 -6.08
CA ARG A 104 16.85 7.48 -5.28
C ARG A 104 17.63 6.50 -6.15
N TYR A 105 18.74 6.01 -5.61
CA TYR A 105 19.50 4.89 -6.17
C TYR A 105 19.23 3.62 -5.38
N TYR A 106 18.93 2.54 -6.08
CA TYR A 106 18.68 1.22 -5.54
C TYR A 106 19.91 0.33 -5.70
N ASN A 107 20.31 -0.33 -4.62
CA ASN A 107 21.40 -1.30 -4.64
C ASN A 107 20.82 -2.72 -4.79
N PRO A 108 21.00 -3.38 -5.96
CA PRO A 108 20.48 -4.73 -6.18
C PRO A 108 21.18 -5.80 -5.33
N ASP A 109 22.40 -5.55 -4.85
CA ASP A 109 23.14 -6.50 -4.00
C ASP A 109 22.62 -6.52 -2.56
N MET A 110 22.14 -5.37 -2.09
CA MET A 110 21.55 -5.23 -0.75
C MET A 110 20.02 -5.36 -0.76
N GLY A 111 19.39 -5.25 -1.93
CA GLY A 111 17.95 -5.27 -2.08
C GLY A 111 17.23 -4.01 -1.55
N MET A 112 17.93 -2.87 -1.42
CA MET A 112 17.42 -1.65 -0.80
C MET A 112 17.94 -0.36 -1.44
N TYR A 113 17.27 0.76 -1.18
CA TYR A 113 17.77 2.09 -1.53
C TYR A 113 18.99 2.47 -0.68
N VAL A 114 19.94 3.19 -1.28
CA VAL A 114 21.12 3.70 -0.57
C VAL A 114 20.84 4.99 0.21
N SER A 115 19.71 5.64 -0.06
CA SER A 115 19.25 6.86 0.61
C SER A 115 17.86 6.70 1.23
N GLN A 116 17.58 7.48 2.27
CA GLN A 116 16.27 7.51 2.92
C GLN A 116 15.19 8.03 1.96
N ASP A 117 13.96 7.55 2.14
CA ASP A 117 12.79 8.04 1.41
C ASP A 117 12.60 9.54 1.66
N PRO A 118 12.61 10.40 0.61
CA PRO A 118 12.47 11.85 0.78
C PRO A 118 11.15 12.28 1.46
N ILE A 119 10.11 11.45 1.40
CA ILE A 119 8.83 11.72 2.09
C ILE A 119 8.85 11.26 3.57
N GLY A 120 9.94 10.62 4.01
CA GLY A 120 10.15 10.18 5.39
C GLY A 120 9.04 9.27 5.92
N LEU A 121 8.64 9.49 7.17
CA LEU A 121 7.59 8.71 7.83
C LEU A 121 6.20 8.86 7.17
N ASN A 122 6.00 9.86 6.31
CA ASN A 122 4.74 9.99 5.54
C ASN A 122 4.57 8.87 4.51
N SER A 123 5.65 8.15 4.16
CA SER A 123 5.64 6.93 3.34
C SER A 123 4.78 5.81 3.97
N ARG A 124 4.43 5.92 5.26
CA ARG A 124 3.78 4.87 6.06
C ARG A 124 4.58 3.56 6.06
N ASN A 125 5.89 3.68 5.83
CA ASN A 125 6.88 2.63 5.87
C ASN A 125 7.95 3.04 6.88
N TYR A 126 8.23 2.17 7.85
CA TYR A 126 9.22 2.44 8.88
C TYR A 126 10.64 2.19 8.38
N ASN A 127 10.79 1.35 7.35
CA ASN A 127 12.06 1.17 6.66
C ASN A 127 12.17 2.23 5.56
N LEU A 128 12.82 3.35 5.88
CA LEU A 128 13.07 4.47 4.97
C LEU A 128 13.92 4.09 3.75
N TYR A 129 14.60 2.94 3.77
CA TYR A 129 15.46 2.47 2.70
C TYR A 129 14.81 1.37 1.84
N SER A 130 13.61 0.90 2.19
CA SER A 130 12.98 -0.22 1.48
C SER A 130 12.46 0.15 0.08
N TYR A 131 12.57 -0.80 -0.85
CA TYR A 131 12.04 -0.70 -2.22
C TYR A 131 10.52 -0.96 -2.28
N VAL A 132 10.07 -2.01 -1.60
CA VAL A 132 8.66 -2.37 -1.46
C VAL A 132 8.27 -2.32 0.02
N ARG A 133 7.00 -2.07 0.29
CA ARG A 133 6.46 -2.14 1.65
C ARG A 133 6.67 -3.54 2.22
N ASP A 134 7.19 -3.62 3.44
CA ASP A 134 7.34 -4.89 4.13
C ASP A 134 5.98 -5.60 4.25
N THR A 135 5.88 -6.75 3.60
CA THR A 135 4.65 -7.54 3.55
C THR A 135 4.41 -8.26 4.88
N ASN A 136 5.47 -8.55 5.65
CA ASN A 136 5.38 -9.15 6.99
C ASN A 136 4.73 -8.21 7.99
N ARG A 137 4.75 -6.90 7.73
CA ARG A 137 4.05 -5.91 8.56
C ARG A 137 2.52 -5.95 8.38
N ILE A 138 2.02 -6.57 7.31
CA ILE A 138 0.56 -6.65 7.03
C ILE A 138 -0.03 -7.92 7.64
N THR A 139 0.79 -8.94 7.84
CA THR A 139 0.44 -10.12 8.63
C THR A 139 0.77 -9.83 10.09
N GLY A 140 -0.23 -9.44 10.89
CA GLY A 140 -0.06 -9.22 12.33
C GLY A 140 0.76 -10.35 12.98
N PRO A 141 1.72 -10.05 13.88
CA PRO A 141 2.71 -11.02 14.37
C PRO A 141 2.11 -12.33 14.89
N PHE A 142 0.90 -12.27 15.45
CA PHE A 142 0.17 -13.44 15.94
C PHE A 142 -1.12 -13.73 15.18
N GLY A 143 -1.49 -12.88 14.22
CA GLY A 143 -2.75 -12.97 13.48
C GLY A 143 -3.98 -12.86 14.38
N LEU A 144 -3.90 -12.07 15.45
CA LEU A 144 -4.97 -11.81 16.41
C LEU A 144 -5.64 -10.48 16.08
N ASP A 145 -6.91 -10.35 16.46
CA ASP A 145 -7.70 -9.15 16.21
C ASP A 145 -8.38 -8.69 17.51
N TRP A 146 -8.85 -7.45 17.52
CA TRP A 146 -9.67 -6.87 18.58
C TRP A 146 -10.83 -6.05 18.01
N VAL A 147 -11.88 -5.86 18.82
CA VAL A 147 -13.10 -5.12 18.47
C VAL A 147 -13.12 -3.76 19.16
N TYR A 148 -13.59 -2.76 18.44
CA TYR A 148 -13.82 -1.41 18.96
C TYR A 148 -15.12 -0.83 18.44
N ILE A 149 -15.59 0.21 19.13
CA ILE A 149 -16.74 1.01 18.73
C ILE A 149 -16.37 2.49 18.66
N LEU A 150 -17.06 3.22 17.78
CA LEU A 150 -17.08 4.68 17.79
C LEU A 150 -18.43 5.15 18.33
N GLU A 151 -18.36 6.10 19.27
CA GLU A 151 -19.51 6.76 19.85
C GLU A 151 -19.48 8.25 19.53
N ASP A 152 -20.67 8.83 19.31
CA ASP A 152 -20.83 10.27 19.14
C ASP A 152 -20.73 11.01 20.48
N SER A 153 -20.83 12.34 20.43
CA SER A 153 -20.80 13.20 21.63
C SER A 153 -21.90 12.93 22.66
N LYS A 154 -22.92 12.14 22.32
CA LYS A 154 -23.99 11.71 23.22
C LYS A 154 -23.79 10.28 23.74
N GLY A 155 -22.66 9.65 23.42
CA GLY A 155 -22.37 8.27 23.77
C GLY A 155 -23.15 7.25 22.93
N LYS A 156 -23.74 7.67 21.80
CA LYS A 156 -24.48 6.74 20.93
C LYS A 156 -23.47 6.04 19.99
N PRO A 157 -23.40 4.70 20.03
CA PRO A 157 -22.53 3.97 19.12
C PRO A 157 -23.07 4.03 17.70
N TYR A 158 -22.20 4.42 16.75
CA TYR A 158 -22.56 4.54 15.34
C TYR A 158 -21.69 3.68 14.41
N TYR A 159 -20.57 3.15 14.92
CA TYR A 159 -19.69 2.29 14.16
C TYR A 159 -19.11 1.19 15.04
N VAL A 160 -19.04 -0.03 14.50
CA VAL A 160 -18.31 -1.16 15.08
C VAL A 160 -17.29 -1.67 14.07
N GLY A 161 -16.06 -1.89 14.51
CA GLY A 161 -15.05 -2.47 13.65
C GLY A 161 -14.04 -3.31 14.41
N ARG A 162 -13.12 -3.87 13.64
CA ARG A 162 -11.96 -4.59 14.17
C ARG A 162 -10.64 -4.03 13.65
N ALA A 163 -9.58 -4.34 14.37
CA ALA A 163 -8.21 -4.04 13.99
C ALA A 163 -7.31 -5.20 14.42
N GLY A 164 -6.14 -5.30 13.77
CA GLY A 164 -5.13 -6.30 14.13
C GLY A 164 -4.43 -5.93 15.43
N ASP A 165 -3.82 -6.92 16.05
CA ASP A 165 -2.95 -6.81 17.23
C ASP A 165 -1.77 -5.83 17.05
N ASP A 166 -1.37 -5.55 15.81
CA ASP A 166 -0.34 -4.59 15.44
C ASP A 166 -0.80 -3.12 15.39
N MET A 167 -2.10 -2.85 15.50
CA MET A 167 -2.67 -1.50 15.36
C MET A 167 -3.03 -0.90 16.71
N SER A 168 -2.53 0.32 16.99
CA SER A 168 -2.94 1.09 18.16
C SER A 168 -4.29 1.79 17.95
N LEU A 169 -4.95 2.24 19.04
CA LEU A 169 -6.12 3.13 18.95
C LEU A 169 -5.83 4.39 18.13
N MET A 170 -4.60 4.92 18.20
CA MET A 170 -4.19 6.09 17.42
C MET A 170 -4.19 5.81 15.91
N ASP A 171 -3.81 4.60 15.49
CA ASP A 171 -3.83 4.20 14.09
C ASP A 171 -5.26 3.97 13.58
N VAL A 172 -6.12 3.39 14.44
CA VAL A 172 -7.54 3.24 14.16
C VAL A 172 -8.24 4.59 14.06
N ALA A 173 -7.99 5.52 15.01
CA ALA A 173 -8.52 6.88 14.99
C ALA A 173 -8.08 7.64 13.74
N ARG A 174 -6.80 7.55 13.36
CA ARG A 174 -6.29 8.19 12.14
C ARG A 174 -6.98 7.66 10.87
N ARG A 175 -7.19 6.33 10.79
CA ARG A 175 -7.90 5.71 9.66
C ARG A 175 -9.34 6.22 9.54
N HIS A 176 -10.04 6.39 10.65
CA HIS A 176 -11.43 6.86 10.63
C HIS A 176 -11.52 8.36 10.43
N ASN A 177 -10.60 9.14 10.99
CA ASN A 177 -10.54 10.58 10.75
C ASN A 177 -10.28 10.91 9.27
N ALA A 178 -9.49 10.09 8.57
CA ALA A 178 -9.23 10.26 7.13
C ALA A 178 -10.39 9.77 6.22
N THR A 179 -11.46 9.19 6.78
CA THR A 179 -12.63 8.78 6.01
C THR A 179 -13.73 9.81 6.16
N GLU A 180 -14.04 10.56 5.11
CA GLU A 180 -14.98 11.67 5.16
C GLU A 180 -16.21 11.44 4.27
N GLY A 181 -17.38 11.81 4.78
CA GLY A 181 -18.60 12.00 4.00
C GLY A 181 -18.80 13.48 3.67
N THR A 182 -19.42 13.77 2.53
CA THR A 182 -19.62 15.15 2.09
C THR A 182 -20.56 15.95 2.99
N ILE A 183 -21.44 15.29 3.75
CA ILE A 183 -22.40 15.94 4.66
C ILE A 183 -22.00 15.75 6.13
N ASP A 184 -21.62 14.53 6.52
CA ASP A 184 -21.34 14.20 7.92
C ASP A 184 -19.86 14.33 8.33
N GLY A 185 -19.01 14.77 7.40
CA GLY A 185 -17.59 15.04 7.64
C GLY A 185 -16.80 13.77 7.98
N ALA A 186 -15.73 13.93 8.76
CA ALA A 186 -14.88 12.82 9.19
C ALA A 186 -15.67 11.78 9.99
N ARG A 187 -15.43 10.50 9.69
CA ARG A 187 -16.04 9.38 10.41
C ARG A 187 -15.72 9.46 11.90
N PHE A 188 -14.48 9.80 12.26
CA PHE A 188 -14.08 10.10 13.62
C PHE A 188 -13.68 11.58 13.71
N GLY A 189 -14.49 12.37 14.39
CA GLY A 189 -14.43 13.82 14.44
C GLY A 189 -14.70 14.40 15.83
N GLU A 190 -14.87 15.71 15.89
CA GLU A 190 -15.03 16.46 17.15
C GLU A 190 -16.17 15.90 18.03
N GLY A 191 -15.89 15.73 19.32
CA GLY A 191 -16.82 15.16 20.29
C GLY A 191 -16.94 13.63 20.27
N ASP A 192 -16.30 12.93 19.33
CA ASP A 192 -16.36 11.47 19.25
C ASP A 192 -15.39 10.78 20.22
N THR A 193 -15.73 9.54 20.58
CA THR A 193 -14.86 8.66 21.36
C THR A 193 -14.71 7.30 20.69
N LEU A 194 -13.47 6.83 20.59
CA LEU A 194 -13.12 5.49 20.15
C LEU A 194 -12.86 4.60 21.39
N LYS A 195 -13.56 3.47 21.49
CA LYS A 195 -13.49 2.57 22.65
C LYS A 195 -13.14 1.15 22.23
N ARG A 196 -12.05 0.61 22.78
CA ARG A 196 -11.68 -0.80 22.66
C ARG A 196 -12.55 -1.65 23.59
N LYS A 197 -13.18 -2.68 23.03
CA LYS A 197 -14.14 -3.56 23.73
C LYS A 197 -13.62 -4.96 24.02
N THR A 198 -12.50 -5.35 23.40
CA THR A 198 -11.88 -6.65 23.62
C THR A 198 -10.36 -6.55 23.68
N ASP A 199 -9.73 -7.58 24.24
CA ASP A 199 -8.28 -7.71 24.23
C ASP A 199 -7.69 -7.97 22.85
N PHE A 200 -6.39 -7.68 22.73
CA PHE A 200 -5.61 -7.82 21.50
C PHE A 200 -5.32 -9.29 21.15
N ASP A 201 -5.62 -10.23 22.04
CA ASP A 201 -5.23 -11.64 21.96
C ASP A 201 -6.35 -12.57 21.45
N ILE A 202 -7.39 -12.02 20.83
CA ILE A 202 -8.54 -12.80 20.37
C ILE A 202 -8.31 -13.31 18.95
N LYS A 203 -8.63 -14.59 18.73
CA LYS A 203 -8.59 -15.21 17.40
C LYS A 203 -9.54 -14.50 16.41
N PRO A 204 -9.22 -14.46 15.10
CA PRO A 204 -10.03 -13.73 14.12
C PRO A 204 -11.49 -14.20 13.98
N ASP A 205 -11.77 -15.49 14.13
CA ASP A 205 -13.12 -16.03 13.93
C ASP A 205 -14.15 -15.46 14.95
N PRO A 206 -13.91 -15.50 16.28
CA PRO A 206 -14.81 -14.86 17.24
C PRO A 206 -14.90 -13.34 17.05
N VAL A 207 -13.80 -12.64 16.76
CA VAL A 207 -13.81 -11.19 16.46
C VAL A 207 -14.70 -10.88 15.26
N ARG A 208 -14.64 -11.69 14.19
CA ARG A 208 -15.54 -11.51 13.04
C ARG A 208 -17.01 -11.71 13.40
N GLY A 209 -17.30 -12.63 14.31
CA GLY A 209 -18.64 -12.81 14.87
C GLY A 209 -19.09 -11.58 15.66
N LEU A 210 -18.24 -11.09 16.56
CA LEU A 210 -18.48 -9.90 17.38
C LEU A 210 -18.66 -8.64 16.53
N GLU A 211 -17.76 -8.38 15.57
CA GLU A 211 -17.87 -7.27 14.60
C GLU A 211 -19.26 -7.27 13.96
N GLN A 212 -19.74 -8.44 13.52
CA GLN A 212 -21.04 -8.51 12.88
C GLN A 212 -22.21 -8.33 13.85
N ILE A 213 -22.15 -8.93 15.04
CA ILE A 213 -23.19 -8.76 16.07
C ILE A 213 -23.28 -7.28 16.45
N GLY A 214 -22.14 -6.62 16.67
CA GLY A 214 -22.09 -5.21 17.01
C GLY A 214 -22.65 -4.31 15.90
N ILE A 215 -22.35 -4.60 14.63
CA ILE A 215 -22.96 -3.87 13.50
C ILE A 215 -24.48 -4.02 13.53
N ASP A 216 -25.00 -5.23 13.76
CA ASP A 216 -26.44 -5.46 13.85
C ASP A 216 -27.05 -4.71 15.07
N ASP A 217 -26.34 -4.67 16.21
CA ASP A 217 -26.73 -3.98 17.44
C ASP A 217 -26.79 -2.44 17.29
N THR A 218 -25.94 -1.85 16.45
CA THR A 218 -25.84 -0.39 16.24
C THR A 218 -26.71 0.12 15.08
N GLY A 219 -27.67 -0.66 14.61
CA GLY A 219 -28.59 -0.27 13.54
C GLY A 219 -28.11 -0.62 12.12
N GLY A 220 -27.08 -1.44 11.99
CA GLY A 220 -26.61 -1.99 10.72
C GLY A 220 -25.80 -1.00 9.88
N LYS A 221 -26.05 -1.02 8.57
CA LYS A 221 -25.25 -0.28 7.56
C LYS A 221 -25.70 1.18 7.42
N ILE A 222 -25.45 2.00 8.44
CA ILE A 222 -25.91 3.40 8.47
C ILE A 222 -24.98 4.39 7.72
N GLY A 223 -23.81 3.95 7.23
CA GLY A 223 -22.85 4.78 6.46
C GLY A 223 -22.98 4.64 4.92
N ARG A 224 -24.19 4.50 4.38
CA ARG A 224 -24.40 3.88 3.06
C ARG A 224 -24.17 4.77 1.81
N SER A 225 -23.73 6.01 1.94
CA SER A 225 -23.55 6.91 0.78
C SER A 225 -22.22 7.68 0.83
N GLN A 226 -21.89 8.38 -0.25
CA GLN A 226 -20.76 9.33 -0.24
C GLN A 226 -21.02 10.51 0.70
N GLU A 227 -22.28 10.80 0.99
CA GLU A 227 -22.72 11.88 1.86
C GLU A 227 -22.59 11.53 3.34
N PHE A 228 -22.90 10.28 3.69
CA PHE A 228 -22.92 9.80 5.07
C PHE A 228 -21.95 8.63 5.25
N ARG A 229 -20.76 8.91 5.80
CA ARG A 229 -19.68 7.93 5.99
C ARG A 229 -19.41 7.56 7.43
N ARG A 230 -20.02 8.21 8.43
CA ARG A 230 -19.75 7.94 9.85
C ARG A 230 -20.07 6.50 10.26
N GLY A 231 -21.16 5.93 9.76
CA GLY A 231 -21.57 4.56 10.09
C GLY A 231 -20.80 3.44 9.39
N ASN A 232 -21.14 2.18 9.72
CA ASN A 232 -20.71 1.03 8.92
C ASN A 232 -21.33 1.08 7.52
N ASN A 233 -20.51 0.91 6.49
CA ASN A 233 -20.97 0.86 5.10
C ASN A 233 -21.28 -0.58 4.64
N ILE A 234 -20.61 -1.55 5.26
CA ILE A 234 -20.63 -2.96 4.92
C ILE A 234 -20.80 -3.80 6.18
N ASP A 235 -21.31 -5.01 5.98
CA ASP A 235 -21.37 -6.06 7.00
C ASP A 235 -19.97 -6.66 7.23
N GLY A 236 -19.62 -6.96 8.48
CA GLY A 236 -18.40 -7.72 8.81
C GLY A 236 -18.41 -9.14 8.21
N ILE A 237 -19.61 -9.74 8.09
CA ILE A 237 -19.89 -10.99 7.39
C ILE A 237 -21.12 -10.78 6.50
N SER A 238 -20.93 -10.86 5.18
CA SER A 238 -22.03 -10.73 4.23
C SER A 238 -23.13 -11.77 4.45
N GLU A 239 -24.38 -11.41 4.19
CA GLU A 239 -25.55 -12.28 4.38
C GLU A 239 -25.37 -13.66 3.71
N ARG A 240 -24.80 -13.70 2.49
CA ARG A 240 -24.46 -14.95 1.80
C ARG A 240 -23.45 -15.79 2.57
N LYS A 241 -22.41 -15.19 3.14
CA LYS A 241 -21.38 -15.89 3.92
C LYS A 241 -21.90 -16.33 5.28
N ARG A 242 -22.80 -15.58 5.92
CA ARG A 242 -23.44 -15.95 7.20
C ARG A 242 -24.17 -17.30 7.12
N LYS A 243 -24.71 -17.67 5.95
CA LYS A 243 -25.41 -18.95 5.73
C LYS A 243 -24.49 -20.16 5.60
N LYS A 244 -23.19 -19.96 5.32
CA LYS A 244 -22.20 -21.03 5.19
C LYS A 244 -21.73 -21.54 6.57
N ALA A 245 -21.11 -22.72 6.60
CA ALA A 245 -20.59 -23.33 7.83
C ALA A 245 -19.64 -22.39 8.60
N ASP A 246 -18.67 -21.79 7.91
CA ASP A 246 -17.73 -20.84 8.54
C ASP A 246 -18.42 -19.59 9.09
N GLY A 247 -19.40 -19.06 8.36
CA GLY A 247 -20.18 -17.91 8.82
C GLY A 247 -20.99 -18.22 10.07
N LYS A 248 -21.67 -19.37 10.10
CA LYS A 248 -22.40 -19.86 11.27
C LYS A 248 -21.47 -20.09 12.46
N LYS A 249 -20.29 -20.68 12.23
CA LYS A 249 -19.25 -20.88 13.25
C LYS A 249 -18.81 -19.56 13.87
N ARG A 250 -18.48 -18.55 13.06
CA ARG A 250 -18.08 -17.21 13.54
C ARG A 250 -19.18 -16.55 14.37
N MET A 251 -20.43 -16.55 13.89
CA MET A 251 -21.56 -16.00 14.64
C MET A 251 -21.78 -16.74 15.97
N LYS A 252 -21.63 -18.08 15.98
CA LYS A 252 -21.73 -18.88 17.21
C LYS A 252 -20.63 -18.52 18.20
N GLN A 253 -19.38 -18.46 17.75
CA GLN A 253 -18.23 -18.11 18.60
C GLN A 253 -18.30 -16.69 19.16
N GLY A 254 -18.78 -15.72 18.37
CA GLY A 254 -19.03 -14.36 18.86
C GLY A 254 -20.11 -14.33 19.96
N ARG A 255 -21.18 -15.10 19.83
CA ARG A 255 -22.21 -15.22 20.89
C ARG A 255 -21.70 -15.95 22.12
N GLU A 256 -20.92 -17.01 21.96
CA GLU A 256 -20.28 -17.71 23.07
C GLU A 256 -19.36 -16.78 23.86
N PHE A 257 -18.62 -15.91 23.16
CA PHE A 257 -17.81 -14.87 23.81
C PHE A 257 -18.67 -13.92 24.65
N LEU A 258 -19.73 -13.34 24.07
CA LEU A 258 -20.62 -12.43 24.81
C LEU A 258 -21.28 -13.11 26.03
N ASN A 259 -21.71 -14.36 25.88
CA ASN A 259 -22.28 -15.14 26.97
C ASN A 259 -21.26 -15.38 28.11
N LYS A 260 -19.99 -15.60 27.78
CA LYS A 260 -18.92 -15.76 28.77
C LYS A 260 -18.68 -14.47 29.55
N GLU A 261 -18.80 -13.32 28.89
CA GLU A 261 -18.73 -11.98 29.49
C GLU A 261 -20.05 -11.54 30.14
N ASN A 262 -21.07 -12.41 30.17
CA ASN A 262 -22.39 -12.16 30.74
C ASN A 262 -23.12 -10.92 30.15
N VAL A 263 -22.90 -10.65 28.86
CA VAL A 263 -23.54 -9.56 28.10
C VAL A 263 -24.26 -10.09 26.87
N LYS A 264 -25.20 -9.30 26.32
CA LYS A 264 -25.93 -9.68 25.10
C LYS A 264 -25.48 -8.90 23.87
N LYS A 265 -24.97 -7.69 24.06
CA LYS A 265 -24.53 -6.79 22.99
C LYS A 265 -23.04 -6.50 23.08
N VAL A 266 -22.43 -6.25 21.93
CA VAL A 266 -21.00 -5.84 21.89
C VAL A 266 -20.79 -4.49 22.57
N THR A 267 -21.78 -3.60 22.51
CA THR A 267 -21.75 -2.29 23.15
C THR A 267 -21.74 -2.36 24.68
N GLU A 268 -22.25 -3.46 25.26
CA GLU A 268 -22.30 -3.72 26.70
C GLU A 268 -20.97 -4.27 27.26
N LEU A 269 -20.04 -4.68 26.39
CA LEU A 269 -18.71 -5.10 26.82
C LEU A 269 -17.98 -3.96 27.55
N PRO A 270 -17.14 -4.29 28.55
CA PRO A 270 -16.33 -3.29 29.24
C PRO A 270 -15.45 -2.54 28.25
N THR A 271 -15.28 -1.24 28.51
CA THR A 271 -14.29 -0.44 27.79
C THR A 271 -12.93 -0.70 28.42
N LEU A 272 -12.01 -1.27 27.66
CA LEU A 272 -10.67 -1.60 28.14
C LEU A 272 -9.69 -0.43 27.97
N GLU A 273 -9.91 0.35 26.92
CA GLU A 273 -9.13 1.54 26.59
C GLU A 273 -9.98 2.45 25.72
N GLU A 274 -9.83 3.77 25.88
CA GLU A 274 -10.54 4.76 25.09
C GLU A 274 -9.63 5.89 24.62
N LEU A 275 -10.04 6.52 23.52
CA LEU A 275 -9.36 7.68 22.94
C LEU A 275 -10.42 8.66 22.46
N THR A 276 -10.45 9.83 23.07
CA THR A 276 -11.31 10.94 22.62
C THR A 276 -10.72 11.61 21.40
N PHE A 277 -11.56 12.26 20.59
CA PHE A 277 -11.08 13.03 19.44
C PHE A 277 -10.13 14.16 19.87
N ASP A 278 -10.38 14.82 20.99
CA ASP A 278 -9.53 15.91 21.49
C ASP A 278 -8.11 15.44 21.84
N GLU A 279 -8.00 14.27 22.47
CA GLU A 279 -6.70 13.65 22.74
C GLU A 279 -5.98 13.23 21.45
N PHE A 280 -6.74 12.68 20.49
CA PHE A 280 -6.23 12.35 19.16
C PHE A 280 -5.71 13.60 18.44
N ASP A 281 -6.47 14.68 18.41
CA ASP A 281 -6.10 15.91 17.67
C ASP A 281 -4.91 16.62 18.33
N LYS A 282 -4.84 16.66 19.67
CA LYS A 282 -3.66 17.14 20.40
C LYS A 282 -2.40 16.34 20.04
N LYS A 283 -2.46 15.00 20.14
CA LYS A 283 -1.32 14.12 19.83
C LYS A 283 -0.90 14.18 18.36
N ARG A 284 -1.84 14.47 17.44
CA ARG A 284 -1.55 14.67 16.02
C ARG A 284 -0.79 15.98 15.77
N LYS A 285 -1.20 17.08 16.41
CA LYS A 285 -0.62 18.42 16.21
C LYS A 285 0.80 18.58 16.77
N HIS A 286 1.17 17.85 17.81
CA HIS A 286 2.51 17.90 18.41
C HIS A 286 3.60 17.10 17.65
N LYS A 287 3.30 16.56 16.46
CA LYS A 287 4.27 15.82 15.62
C LYS A 287 4.78 16.61 14.41
N HIS A 288 4.54 17.92 14.36
CA HIS A 288 5.06 18.84 13.36
C HIS A 288 6.11 19.79 13.96
#